data_AF-A0A9E6E0C4-F1
#
_entry.id   AF-A0A9E6E0C4-F1
#
_cell.length_a   1.000
_cell.length_b   1.000
_cell.length_c   1.000
_cell.angle_alpha   90.00
_cell.angle_beta   90.00
_cell.angle_gamma   90.00
#
_symmetry.space_group_name_H-M   'P 1'
#
loop_
_entity.id
_entity.type
_entity.pdbx_description
1 polymer ?
#
loop_
_entity_poly.entity_id
_entity_poly.type
_entity_poly.pdbx_seq_one_letter_code
_entity_poly.pdbx_strand_id
1 'polypeptide(L)'
;MPWIYALVGLLVGAVLGIIISRISTPGYKKQKTIQKDLETAKFELEQQKQDLADHFAQTAEMLDSLGKEYTKLYQHMTKTSAELLPNIPEQDNPFNKKVADQSQTEQSAEPKQPSQAFSEAPKDYVSGATGMLAEEEKEVLDSAQAVTAKAS
;
A
#
# COMPACT_ATOMS: atom_id res chain seq x y z
N MET A 1 47.94 -5.80 -53.95
CA MET A 1 47.23 -6.98 -53.39
C MET A 1 46.40 -6.54 -52.19
N PRO A 2 45.07 -6.64 -52.24
CA PRO A 2 44.16 -6.10 -51.20
C PRO A 2 44.21 -6.83 -49.85
N TRP A 3 44.85 -8.00 -49.78
CA TRP A 3 44.97 -8.82 -48.56
C TRP A 3 45.69 -8.17 -47.37
N ILE A 4 46.52 -7.15 -47.60
CA ILE A 4 47.32 -6.51 -46.55
C ILE A 4 46.44 -5.65 -45.62
N TYR A 5 45.41 -5.00 -46.18
CA TYR A 5 44.44 -4.22 -45.42
C TYR A 5 43.57 -5.12 -44.55
N ALA A 6 43.26 -6.33 -45.01
CA ALA A 6 42.58 -7.35 -44.21
C ALA A 6 43.44 -7.80 -43.02
N LEU A 7 44.75 -8.00 -43.24
CA LEU A 7 45.67 -8.37 -42.16
C LEU A 7 45.83 -7.27 -41.11
N VAL A 8 45.98 -6.01 -41.55
CA VAL A 8 46.11 -4.85 -40.65
C VAL A 8 44.80 -4.60 -39.90
N GLY A 9 43.66 -4.67 -40.57
CA GLY A 9 42.34 -4.52 -39.95
C GLY A 9 42.06 -5.60 -38.90
N LEU A 10 42.46 -6.86 -39.15
CA LEU A 10 42.35 -7.95 -38.18
C LEU A 10 43.22 -7.73 -36.95
N LEU A 11 44.44 -7.22 -37.15
CA LEU A 11 45.38 -6.96 -36.05
C LEU A 11 44.87 -5.81 -35.16
N VAL A 12 44.41 -4.71 -35.77
CA VAL A 12 43.81 -3.58 -35.06
C VAL A 12 42.50 -3.99 -34.37
N GLY A 13 41.64 -4.72 -35.07
CA GLY A 13 40.38 -5.23 -34.54
C GLY A 13 40.58 -6.19 -33.36
N ALA A 14 41.62 -7.02 -33.38
CA ALA A 14 41.95 -7.91 -32.27
C ALA A 14 42.40 -7.13 -31.02
N VAL A 15 43.25 -6.10 -31.20
CA VAL A 15 43.69 -5.26 -30.09
C VAL A 15 42.52 -4.48 -29.48
N LEU A 16 41.70 -3.83 -30.32
CA LEU A 16 40.50 -3.14 -29.83
C LEU A 16 39.49 -4.10 -29.19
N GLY A 17 39.29 -5.28 -29.78
CA GLY A 17 38.38 -6.30 -29.26
C GLY A 17 38.77 -6.78 -27.87
N ILE A 18 40.07 -7.00 -27.61
CA ILE A 18 40.58 -7.37 -26.29
C ILE A 18 40.33 -6.25 -25.27
N ILE A 19 40.59 -4.99 -25.63
CA ILE A 19 40.40 -3.84 -24.73
C ILE A 19 38.91 -3.69 -24.36
N ILE A 20 38.02 -3.75 -25.35
CA ILE A 20 36.56 -3.65 -25.14
C ILE A 20 36.07 -4.83 -24.29
N SER A 21 36.51 -6.05 -24.58
CA SER A 21 36.14 -7.24 -23.81
C SER A 21 36.59 -7.15 -22.35
N ARG A 22 37.80 -6.63 -22.09
CA ARG A 22 38.33 -6.47 -20.74
C ARG A 22 37.51 -5.49 -19.90
N ILE A 23 37.05 -4.40 -20.52
CA ILE A 23 36.20 -3.39 -19.87
C ILE A 23 34.76 -3.91 -19.69
N SER A 24 34.25 -4.70 -20.64
CA SER A 24 32.87 -5.20 -20.63
C SER A 24 32.63 -6.42 -19.73
N THR A 25 33.63 -6.85 -18.93
CA THR A 25 33.47 -7.95 -17.97
C THR A 25 33.31 -7.51 -16.48
N PRO A 26 32.32 -6.65 -16.11
CA PRO A 26 31.97 -6.44 -14.69
C PRO A 26 30.78 -7.31 -14.20
N GLY A 27 30.22 -8.19 -15.04
CA GLY A 27 28.89 -8.81 -14.82
C GLY A 27 28.72 -9.72 -13.60
N TYR A 28 29.74 -10.47 -13.18
CA TYR A 28 29.57 -11.49 -12.13
C TYR A 28 29.44 -10.91 -10.71
N LYS A 29 30.09 -9.78 -10.42
CA LYS A 29 30.00 -9.15 -9.09
C LYS A 29 28.66 -8.43 -8.91
N LYS A 30 28.13 -7.81 -9.98
CA LYS A 30 26.85 -7.10 -9.94
C LYS A 30 25.65 -8.03 -9.73
N GLN A 31 25.70 -9.24 -10.26
CA GLN A 31 24.61 -10.20 -10.04
C GLN A 31 24.54 -10.67 -8.58
N LYS A 32 25.71 -10.89 -7.95
CA LYS A 32 25.76 -11.29 -6.53
C LYS A 32 25.32 -10.15 -5.60
N THR A 33 25.65 -8.90 -5.91
CA THR A 33 25.16 -7.74 -5.13
C THR A 33 23.67 -7.55 -5.30
N ILE A 34 23.14 -7.62 -6.53
CA ILE A 34 21.70 -7.47 -6.78
C ILE A 34 20.88 -8.57 -6.08
N GLN A 35 21.35 -9.82 -6.07
CA GLN A 35 20.66 -10.87 -5.31
C GLN A 35 20.71 -10.63 -3.80
N LYS A 36 21.86 -10.16 -3.28
CA LYS A 36 21.99 -9.82 -1.85
C LYS A 36 21.06 -8.68 -1.46
N ASP A 37 20.95 -7.66 -2.31
CA ASP A 37 20.09 -6.50 -2.08
C ASP A 37 18.61 -6.92 -2.09
N LEU A 38 18.23 -7.86 -2.99
CA LEU A 38 16.87 -8.41 -3.02
C LEU A 38 16.56 -9.21 -1.74
N GLU A 39 17.48 -10.07 -1.30
CA GLU A 39 17.31 -10.84 -0.06
C GLU A 39 17.23 -9.91 1.16
N THR A 40 18.07 -8.88 1.23
CA THR A 40 18.02 -7.88 2.31
C THR A 40 16.71 -7.10 2.30
N ALA A 41 16.26 -6.61 1.14
CA ALA A 41 14.98 -5.89 1.04
C ALA A 41 13.78 -6.77 1.42
N LYS A 42 13.78 -8.05 1.02
CA LYS A 42 12.74 -9.00 1.43
C LYS A 42 12.75 -9.24 2.94
N PHE A 43 13.93 -9.38 3.53
CA PHE A 43 14.08 -9.55 4.97
C PHE A 43 13.58 -8.32 5.74
N GLU A 44 13.94 -7.12 5.29
CA GLU A 44 13.47 -5.87 5.88
C GLU A 44 11.95 -5.72 5.80
N LEU A 45 11.34 -6.11 4.68
CA LEU A 45 9.88 -6.07 4.51
C LEU A 45 9.19 -7.06 5.44
N GLU A 46 9.72 -8.28 5.57
CA GLU A 46 9.16 -9.28 6.49
C GLU A 46 9.31 -8.83 7.96
N GLN A 47 10.45 -8.21 8.30
CA GLN A 47 10.66 -7.64 9.63
C GLN A 47 9.66 -6.51 9.91
N GLN A 48 9.44 -5.59 8.97
CA GLN A 48 8.43 -4.53 9.11
C GLN A 48 7.03 -5.10 9.27
N LYS A 49 6.68 -6.17 8.53
CA LYS A 49 5.40 -6.84 8.68
C LYS A 49 5.22 -7.46 10.05
N GLN A 50 6.26 -8.10 10.58
CA GLN A 50 6.23 -8.69 11.90
C GLN A 50 6.10 -7.62 12.99
N ASP A 51 6.86 -6.53 12.87
CA ASP A 51 6.80 -5.39 13.79
C ASP A 51 5.41 -4.73 13.78
N LEU A 52 4.80 -4.55 12.60
CA LEU A 52 3.43 -4.08 12.48
C LEU A 52 2.43 -5.04 13.14
N ALA A 53 2.58 -6.35 12.92
CA ALA A 53 1.69 -7.34 13.50
C ALA A 53 1.75 -7.33 15.03
N ASP A 54 2.94 -7.20 15.61
CA ASP A 54 3.12 -7.11 17.06
C ASP A 54 2.53 -5.80 17.61
N HIS A 55 2.77 -4.67 16.94
CA HIS A 55 2.18 -3.37 17.29
C HIS A 55 0.65 -3.39 17.22
N PHE A 56 0.05 -4.02 16.21
CA PHE A 56 -1.40 -4.16 16.10
C PHE A 56 -1.98 -5.11 17.15
N ALA A 57 -1.28 -6.19 17.49
CA ALA A 57 -1.69 -7.09 18.58
C ALA A 57 -1.72 -6.34 19.92
N GLN A 58 -0.65 -5.59 20.22
CA GLN A 58 -0.58 -4.76 21.41
C GLN A 58 -1.66 -3.66 21.40
N THR A 59 -1.90 -3.03 20.25
CA THR A 59 -2.96 -2.00 20.11
C THR A 59 -4.35 -2.60 20.31
N ALA A 60 -4.61 -3.82 19.83
CA ALA A 60 -5.88 -4.50 20.05
C ALA A 60 -6.12 -4.79 21.54
N GLU A 61 -5.08 -5.18 22.27
CA GLU A 61 -5.16 -5.38 23.72
C GLU A 61 -5.42 -4.06 24.47
N MET A 62 -4.75 -2.97 24.08
CA MET A 62 -5.03 -1.63 24.62
C MET A 62 -6.43 -1.13 24.25
N LEU A 63 -6.93 -1.47 23.05
CA LEU A 63 -8.26 -1.06 22.60
C LEU A 63 -9.36 -1.81 23.36
N ASP A 64 -9.14 -3.09 23.68
CA ASP A 64 -10.04 -3.87 24.53
C ASP A 64 -10.13 -3.29 25.95
N SER A 65 -9.00 -2.93 26.56
CA SER A 65 -9.01 -2.28 27.87
C SER A 65 -9.70 -0.92 27.84
N LEU A 66 -9.47 -0.12 26.79
CA LEU A 66 -10.15 1.15 26.59
C LEU A 66 -11.67 0.98 26.37
N GLY A 67 -12.10 -0.04 25.63
CA GLY A 67 -13.52 -0.36 25.44
C GLY A 67 -14.22 -0.73 26.75
N LYS A 68 -13.53 -1.49 27.60
CA LYS A 68 -14.00 -1.81 28.96
C LYS A 68 -14.10 -0.56 29.83
N GLU A 69 -13.09 0.30 29.81
CA GLU A 69 -13.08 1.57 30.55
C GLU A 69 -14.18 2.52 30.07
N TYR A 70 -14.39 2.63 28.76
CA TYR A 70 -15.47 3.41 28.16
C TYR A 70 -16.85 2.92 28.64
N THR A 71 -17.07 1.60 28.60
CA THR A 71 -18.32 0.99 29.06
C THR A 71 -18.54 1.26 30.54
N LYS A 72 -17.49 1.11 31.37
CA LYS A 72 -17.55 1.38 32.80
C LYS A 72 -17.86 2.85 33.10
N LEU A 73 -17.24 3.78 32.37
CA LEU A 73 -17.53 5.21 32.48
C LEU A 73 -19.00 5.48 32.14
N TYR A 74 -19.50 4.91 31.05
CA TYR A 74 -20.88 5.08 30.64
C TYR A 74 -21.87 4.50 31.67
N GLN A 75 -21.60 3.30 32.20
CA GLN A 75 -22.40 2.70 33.28
C GLN A 75 -22.40 3.57 34.54
N HIS A 76 -21.24 4.13 34.90
CA HIS A 76 -21.12 5.03 36.03
C HIS A 76 -21.96 6.30 35.82
N MET A 77 -21.86 6.93 34.65
CA MET A 77 -22.69 8.09 34.31
C MET A 77 -24.18 7.76 34.34
N THR A 78 -24.58 6.62 33.80
CA THR A 78 -25.97 6.14 33.82
C THR A 78 -26.49 6.01 35.24
N LYS A 79 -25.71 5.35 36.12
CA LYS A 79 -26.05 5.17 37.54
C LYS A 79 -26.10 6.49 38.30
N THR A 80 -25.10 7.35 38.13
CA THR A 80 -25.04 8.68 38.74
C THR A 80 -26.21 9.55 38.28
N SER A 81 -26.55 9.54 37.00
CA SER A 81 -27.70 10.27 36.49
C SER A 81 -29.02 9.78 37.10
N ALA A 82 -29.21 8.45 37.24
CA ALA A 82 -30.38 7.89 37.90
C ALA A 82 -30.47 8.27 39.40
N GLU A 83 -29.33 8.34 40.09
CA GLU A 83 -29.25 8.71 41.51
C GLU A 83 -29.52 10.21 41.76
N LEU A 84 -28.95 11.10 40.93
CA LEU A 84 -29.14 12.55 41.07
C LEU A 84 -30.49 13.04 40.55
N LEU A 85 -31.13 12.29 39.65
CA LEU A 85 -32.38 12.67 39.00
C LEU A 85 -33.49 11.61 39.20
N PRO A 86 -33.91 11.33 40.45
CA PRO A 86 -34.81 10.22 40.77
C PRO A 86 -36.26 10.41 40.29
N ASN A 87 -36.63 11.59 39.80
CA ASN A 87 -38.01 11.92 39.38
C ASN A 87 -38.19 12.06 37.86
N ILE A 88 -37.16 11.73 37.08
CA ILE A 88 -37.22 11.80 35.62
C ILE A 88 -37.54 10.39 35.08
N PRO A 89 -38.51 10.23 34.16
CA PRO A 89 -38.75 8.93 33.54
C PRO A 89 -37.47 8.42 32.88
N GLU A 90 -37.16 7.13 33.03
CA GLU A 90 -35.92 6.49 32.49
C GLU A 90 -35.71 6.72 30.98
N GLN A 91 -36.80 7.03 30.26
CA GLN A 91 -36.80 7.34 28.84
C GLN A 91 -36.13 8.68 28.49
N ASP A 92 -36.04 9.61 29.44
CA ASP A 92 -35.48 10.96 29.26
C ASP A 92 -34.02 11.07 29.76
N ASN A 93 -33.47 9.98 30.32
CA ASN A 93 -32.05 9.93 30.64
C ASN A 93 -31.22 9.71 29.35
N PRO A 94 -30.40 10.69 28.91
CA PRO A 94 -29.61 10.56 27.69
C PRO A 94 -28.55 9.44 27.78
N PHE A 95 -28.27 8.93 28.98
CA PHE A 95 -27.29 7.87 29.23
C PHE A 95 -27.92 6.45 29.31
N ASN A 96 -29.25 6.30 29.36
CA ASN A 96 -29.86 4.96 29.36
C ASN A 96 -29.92 4.32 27.97
N LYS A 97 -29.91 5.11 26.89
CA LYS A 97 -30.21 4.61 25.53
C LYS A 97 -29.11 3.71 24.94
N LYS A 98 -27.81 3.95 25.18
CA LYS A 98 -26.75 3.11 24.57
C LYS A 98 -26.48 1.78 25.30
N VAL A 99 -26.77 1.66 26.60
CA VAL A 99 -26.58 0.37 27.31
C VAL A 99 -27.55 -0.69 26.79
N ALA A 100 -28.80 -0.29 26.50
CA ALA A 100 -29.82 -1.19 25.98
C ALA A 100 -29.42 -1.79 24.60
N ASP A 101 -28.83 -0.99 23.71
CA ASP A 101 -28.36 -1.45 22.39
C ASP A 101 -27.14 -2.38 22.47
N GLN A 102 -26.19 -2.11 23.38
CA GLN A 102 -25.05 -3.00 23.59
C GLN A 102 -25.46 -4.36 24.19
N SER A 103 -26.46 -4.37 25.08
CA SER A 103 -26.99 -5.60 25.70
C SER A 103 -27.70 -6.52 24.70
N GLN A 104 -28.26 -5.97 23.62
CA GLN A 104 -28.95 -6.75 22.58
C GLN A 104 -27.99 -7.40 21.57
N THR A 105 -26.73 -6.96 21.50
CA THR A 105 -25.77 -7.47 20.52
C THR A 105 -25.17 -8.82 20.94
N GLU A 106 -25.21 -9.18 22.23
CA GLU A 106 -24.65 -10.44 22.73
C GLU A 106 -25.62 -11.64 22.64
N GLN A 107 -26.89 -11.42 22.28
CA GLN A 107 -27.93 -12.46 22.25
C GLN A 107 -28.72 -12.49 20.94
N SER A 108 -28.03 -12.44 19.80
CA SER A 108 -28.59 -12.89 18.51
C SER A 108 -27.46 -13.13 17.51
N ALA A 109 -26.82 -14.29 17.64
CA ALA A 109 -26.08 -14.88 16.53
C ALA A 109 -27.10 -15.44 15.52
N GLU A 110 -27.65 -14.57 14.68
CA GLU A 110 -28.31 -14.94 13.44
C GLU A 110 -27.78 -14.03 12.31
N PRO A 111 -27.39 -14.58 11.14
CA PRO A 111 -26.58 -13.85 10.16
C PRO A 111 -27.44 -12.85 9.39
N LYS A 112 -27.52 -11.62 9.89
CA LYS A 112 -28.03 -10.49 9.10
C LYS A 112 -26.90 -9.91 8.26
N GLN A 113 -26.92 -10.34 6.99
CA GLN A 113 -26.54 -9.63 5.77
C GLN A 113 -25.71 -8.33 5.95
N PRO A 114 -24.50 -8.24 5.36
CA PRO A 114 -23.60 -7.13 5.63
C PRO A 114 -24.20 -5.84 5.06
N SER A 115 -24.62 -4.94 5.95
CA SER A 115 -24.88 -3.55 5.62
C SER A 115 -23.57 -2.93 5.12
N GLN A 116 -23.45 -2.87 3.80
CA GLN A 116 -22.45 -2.13 3.06
C GLN A 116 -22.55 -0.65 3.43
N ALA A 117 -21.83 -0.22 4.48
CA ALA A 117 -21.72 1.21 4.81
C ALA A 117 -20.44 1.55 5.60
N PHE A 118 -19.44 0.66 5.64
CA PHE A 118 -18.14 0.92 6.28
C PHE A 118 -16.99 0.35 5.45
N SER A 119 -16.89 0.73 4.17
CA SER A 119 -15.68 0.54 3.36
C SER A 119 -15.77 1.38 2.10
N GLU A 120 -15.59 2.67 2.23
CA GLU A 120 -15.00 3.40 1.12
C GLU A 120 -14.01 4.41 1.69
N ALA A 121 -12.73 4.04 1.65
CA ALA A 121 -11.66 5.01 1.82
C ALA A 121 -11.84 6.09 0.71
N PRO A 122 -11.49 7.36 0.96
CA PRO A 122 -11.57 8.39 -0.06
C PRO A 122 -10.87 7.91 -1.33
N LYS A 123 -11.56 7.97 -2.46
CA LYS A 123 -10.99 7.71 -3.78
C LYS A 123 -10.12 8.91 -4.21
N ASP A 124 -9.15 9.27 -3.37
CA ASP A 124 -8.19 10.37 -3.59
C ASP A 124 -7.11 10.03 -4.63
N TYR A 125 -7.11 8.81 -5.16
CA TYR A 125 -6.31 8.45 -6.32
C TYR A 125 -7.08 8.76 -7.59
N VAL A 126 -7.07 10.03 -8.01
CA VAL A 126 -7.39 10.35 -9.39
C VAL A 126 -6.35 9.66 -10.26
N SER A 127 -6.76 8.58 -10.95
CA SER A 127 -5.94 7.95 -11.96
C SER A 127 -5.97 8.82 -13.22
N GLY A 128 -5.18 9.89 -13.23
CA GLY A 128 -5.08 10.84 -14.34
C GLY A 128 -4.65 12.23 -13.88
N ALA A 129 -3.94 12.96 -14.74
CA ALA A 129 -3.45 14.31 -14.47
C ALA A 129 -4.62 15.32 -14.46
N THR A 130 -5.35 15.43 -13.36
CA THR A 130 -6.26 16.55 -13.14
C THR A 130 -5.48 17.75 -12.65
N GLY A 131 -4.93 18.49 -13.61
CA GLY A 131 -4.44 19.85 -13.43
C GLY A 131 -4.82 20.67 -14.66
N MET A 132 -4.76 22.00 -14.57
CA MET A 132 -5.05 22.93 -15.68
C MET A 132 -4.12 22.75 -16.91
N LEU A 133 -3.19 21.82 -16.84
CA LEU A 133 -2.34 21.33 -17.92
C LEU A 133 -2.67 19.84 -18.15
N ALA A 134 -3.80 19.57 -18.80
CA ALA A 134 -4.03 18.26 -19.38
C ALA A 134 -3.04 18.11 -20.54
N GLU A 135 -2.06 17.21 -20.41
CA GLU A 135 -1.22 16.82 -21.53
C GLU A 135 -2.11 16.09 -22.54
N GLU A 136 -2.18 16.61 -23.77
CA GLU A 136 -2.89 15.98 -24.87
C GLU A 136 -2.32 14.57 -25.08
N GLU A 137 -3.16 13.55 -25.06
CA GLU A 137 -2.78 12.16 -25.31
C GLU A 137 -2.08 12.09 -26.66
N LYS A 138 -0.75 11.98 -26.66
CA LYS A 138 0.01 11.79 -27.88
C LYS A 138 -0.38 10.45 -28.47
N GLU A 139 -1.07 10.51 -29.61
CA GLU A 139 -1.36 9.36 -30.45
C GLU A 139 -0.04 8.64 -30.75
N VAL A 140 0.14 7.47 -30.15
CA VAL A 140 1.30 6.61 -30.40
C VAL A 140 1.09 5.98 -31.77
N LEU A 141 1.50 6.69 -32.81
CA LEU A 141 1.56 6.16 -34.16
C LEU A 141 2.55 5.00 -34.16
N ASP A 142 2.05 3.80 -34.45
CA ASP A 142 2.89 2.63 -34.73
C ASP A 142 3.85 3.00 -35.86
N SER A 143 5.11 2.58 -35.70
CA SER A 143 6.23 2.77 -36.61
C SER A 143 5.89 2.59 -38.10
N ALA A 144 4.94 1.72 -38.44
CA ALA A 144 4.48 1.50 -39.81
C ALA A 144 3.73 2.72 -40.41
N GLN A 145 2.99 3.48 -39.61
CA GLN A 145 2.18 4.63 -40.06
C GLN A 145 2.98 5.94 -40.12
N ALA A 146 4.07 6.04 -39.36
CA ALA A 146 4.96 7.21 -39.40
C ALA A 146 5.66 7.38 -40.76
N VAL A 147 5.86 6.28 -41.51
CA VAL A 147 6.54 6.31 -42.81
C VAL A 147 5.60 6.75 -43.94
N THR A 148 4.30 6.49 -43.82
CA THR A 148 3.29 6.86 -44.83
C THR A 148 2.83 8.31 -44.71
N ALA A 149 2.75 8.85 -43.49
CA ALA A 149 2.33 10.24 -43.26
C ALA A 149 3.35 11.28 -43.78
N LYS A 150 4.62 10.91 -43.97
CA LYS A 150 5.67 11.79 -44.50
C LYS A 150 5.79 11.75 -46.03
N ALA A 151 5.00 10.92 -46.69
CA ALA A 151 5.06 10.71 -48.15
C ALA A 151 3.84 11.28 -48.90
N SER A 152 3.05 12.17 -48.28
CA SER A 152 2.02 12.97 -48.94
C SER A 152 2.24 14.46 -48.72
#